data_AF-A0A4Y2A8Y4-F1
#
_entry.id   AF-A0A4Y2A8Y4-F1
#
_cell.length_a   1.000
_cell.length_b   1.000
_cell.length_c   1.000
_cell.angle_alpha   90.00
_cell.angle_beta   90.00
_cell.angle_gamma   90.00
#
_symmetry.space_group_name_H-M   'P 1'
#
loop_
_entity.id
_entity.type
_entity.pdbx_description
1 polymer ?
#
loop_
_entity_poly.entity_id
_entity_poly.type
_entity_poly.pdbx_seq_one_letter_code
_entity_poly.pdbx_strand_id
1 'polypeptide(L)'
;MKGSSKRWKSFVSNRVTEIQSLGDTSAWAHCPGKQNPADFLSRGVNVDILLNSDLWWKGPQFLREDDFPTDTGNDDTSISLHDISDELKKTSDYSPLTLTVLNHNSFIDGILKISNNYMSIIRVMCYVLRFIHNVKNIERLAGHLAIKELQRAEIYLVQLIQQGEFAEEIKNLRKGATVPSNSKVKSLNCFLDESGILRVGGRLKYSDLSLDEKHPIVLPDKHPLTLIIVRYYHLKYLHVGSNALLYHIRCKFWIINGRNVCRKVVFQCITCFKNKPVLESQIMGDLPRERVTPSFPFCYVGMDFCGPFHIKFKNQRKGILNKVYVCIFVCLSTKAIHLDFVSDLTSDAFIACLKHFFSRRGKSSKIFSDNAKNFVGASIEQKKLYKMVSHPNESLANFLLSENIEWKFIPPKSPNFGGLWEAGVKSFKHHLKRVVGNAHLTLEEFLTIILEIESVLNSRPLTPLSTEFDNF
;
A
#
# COMPACT_ATOMS: atom_id res chain seq x y z
N MET A 1 9.46 -13.44 -56.14
CA MET A 1 8.86 -12.16 -56.57
C MET A 1 7.76 -12.31 -57.62
N LYS A 2 7.93 -13.10 -58.70
CA LYS A 2 6.92 -13.21 -59.77
C LYS A 2 5.59 -13.87 -59.38
N GLY A 3 5.60 -14.94 -58.58
CA GLY A 3 4.35 -15.62 -58.16
C GLY A 3 3.62 -14.93 -57.00
N SER A 4 2.36 -15.35 -56.73
CA SER A 4 1.43 -14.76 -55.75
C SER A 4 2.06 -14.23 -54.45
N SER A 5 1.74 -12.98 -54.09
CA SER A 5 2.20 -12.34 -52.85
C SER A 5 1.57 -12.95 -51.59
N LYS A 6 0.37 -13.54 -51.71
CA LYS A 6 -0.42 -14.08 -50.58
C LYS A 6 0.20 -15.29 -49.88
N ARG A 7 1.18 -15.95 -50.51
CA ARG A 7 1.89 -17.11 -49.95
C ARG A 7 2.88 -16.74 -48.84
N TRP A 8 3.21 -15.46 -48.69
CA TRP A 8 4.19 -14.99 -47.71
C TRP A 8 3.51 -14.46 -46.43
N LYS A 9 4.23 -14.42 -45.31
CA LYS A 9 3.78 -13.70 -44.11
C LYS A 9 3.53 -12.22 -44.41
N SER A 10 2.70 -11.57 -43.58
CA SER A 10 2.15 -10.23 -43.84
C SER A 10 3.19 -9.18 -44.24
N PHE A 11 4.36 -9.17 -43.59
CA PHE A 11 5.43 -8.21 -43.91
C PHE A 11 5.97 -8.36 -45.33
N VAL A 12 6.36 -9.59 -45.71
CA VAL A 12 6.88 -9.90 -47.05
C VAL A 12 5.76 -9.80 -48.10
N SER A 13 4.55 -10.26 -47.77
CA SER A 13 3.38 -10.15 -48.65
C SER A 13 3.10 -8.70 -49.06
N ASN A 14 3.16 -7.75 -48.13
CA ASN A 14 2.91 -6.34 -48.43
C ASN A 14 3.97 -5.78 -49.37
N ARG A 15 5.26 -6.04 -49.11
CA ARG A 15 6.36 -5.58 -49.97
C ARG A 15 6.33 -6.21 -51.37
N VAL A 16 6.04 -7.50 -51.46
CA VAL A 16 5.90 -8.17 -52.77
C VAL A 16 4.75 -7.55 -53.55
N THR A 17 3.63 -7.23 -52.88
CA THR A 17 2.47 -6.58 -53.53
C THR A 17 2.81 -5.17 -53.99
N GLU A 18 3.51 -4.38 -53.17
CA GLU A 18 3.98 -3.05 -53.54
C GLU A 18 4.91 -3.10 -54.75
N ILE A 19 5.88 -4.01 -54.76
CA ILE A 19 6.82 -4.18 -55.88
C ILE A 19 6.08 -4.64 -57.15
N GLN A 20 5.11 -5.56 -57.04
CA GLN A 20 4.26 -5.99 -58.16
C GLN A 20 3.36 -4.87 -58.70
N SER A 21 3.08 -3.83 -57.92
CA SER A 21 2.29 -2.68 -58.38
C SER A 21 3.08 -1.68 -59.23
N LEU A 22 4.41 -1.75 -59.22
CA LEU A 22 5.28 -0.81 -59.93
C LEU A 22 5.42 -1.08 -61.43
N GLY A 23 5.00 -2.25 -61.92
CA GLY A 23 5.08 -2.60 -63.34
C GLY A 23 4.70 -4.04 -63.62
N ASP A 24 4.72 -4.43 -64.89
CA ASP A 24 4.39 -5.80 -65.28
C ASP A 24 5.52 -6.78 -64.88
N THR A 25 5.15 -7.75 -64.04
CA THR A 25 6.06 -8.82 -63.59
C THR A 25 6.59 -9.70 -64.72
N SER A 26 5.91 -9.72 -65.88
CA SER A 26 6.35 -10.46 -67.06
C SER A 26 7.66 -9.92 -67.65
N ALA A 27 7.91 -8.62 -67.46
CA ALA A 27 9.10 -7.93 -67.95
C ALA A 27 10.31 -8.08 -67.01
N TRP A 28 10.17 -8.77 -65.87
CA TRP A 28 11.25 -8.89 -64.90
C TRP A 28 12.14 -10.10 -65.20
N ALA A 29 13.45 -9.89 -65.23
CA ALA A 29 14.45 -10.97 -65.33
C ALA A 29 15.29 -11.04 -64.05
N HIS A 30 15.76 -12.24 -63.70
CA HIS A 30 16.67 -12.42 -62.57
C HIS A 30 18.09 -12.00 -62.96
N CYS A 31 18.72 -11.15 -62.16
CA CYS A 31 20.16 -10.91 -62.23
C CYS A 31 20.84 -11.75 -61.12
N PRO A 32 21.70 -12.73 -61.48
CA PRO A 32 22.39 -13.55 -60.49
C PRO A 32 23.15 -12.70 -59.48
N GLY A 33 23.13 -13.07 -58.19
CA GLY A 33 23.71 -12.27 -57.11
C GLY A 33 25.19 -11.90 -57.32
N LYS A 34 26.02 -12.82 -57.81
CA LYS A 34 27.44 -12.56 -58.15
C LYS A 34 27.63 -11.53 -59.27
N GLN A 35 26.60 -11.33 -60.10
CA GLN A 35 26.60 -10.38 -61.19
C GLN A 35 25.80 -9.11 -60.85
N ASN A 36 25.37 -8.92 -59.61
CA ASN A 36 24.66 -7.70 -59.21
C ASN A 36 25.65 -6.55 -58.91
N PRO A 37 25.73 -5.49 -59.74
CA PRO A 37 26.62 -4.36 -59.46
C PRO A 37 26.25 -3.64 -58.14
N ALA A 38 24.97 -3.64 -57.73
CA ALA A 38 24.55 -2.97 -56.49
C ALA A 38 25.16 -3.59 -55.21
N ASP A 39 25.69 -4.81 -55.28
CA ASP A 39 26.38 -5.44 -54.15
C ASP A 39 27.67 -4.70 -53.77
N PHE A 40 28.34 -4.02 -54.72
CA PHE A 40 29.53 -3.22 -54.45
C PHE A 40 29.25 -2.06 -53.48
N LEU A 41 28.10 -1.40 -53.61
CA LEU A 41 27.67 -0.34 -52.69
C LEU A 41 27.11 -0.89 -51.38
N SER A 42 26.27 -1.91 -51.45
CA SER A 42 25.53 -2.39 -50.27
C SER A 42 26.37 -3.24 -49.32
N ARG A 43 27.35 -4.00 -49.83
CA ARG A 43 28.28 -4.79 -49.00
C ARG A 43 29.59 -4.07 -48.71
N GLY A 44 29.91 -3.02 -49.47
CA GLY A 44 31.16 -2.29 -49.41
C GLY A 44 32.31 -3.02 -50.10
N VAL A 45 33.15 -2.26 -50.81
CA VAL A 45 34.34 -2.78 -51.51
C VAL A 45 35.50 -1.79 -51.38
N ASN A 46 36.73 -2.27 -51.53
CA ASN A 46 37.89 -1.38 -51.61
C ASN A 46 37.85 -0.51 -52.88
N VAL A 47 38.29 0.74 -52.77
CA VAL A 47 38.31 1.74 -53.86
C VAL A 47 39.12 1.24 -55.06
N ASP A 48 40.23 0.53 -54.84
CA ASP A 48 41.06 0.01 -55.93
C ASP A 48 40.34 -1.08 -56.75
N ILE A 49 39.50 -1.88 -56.10
CA ILE A 49 38.68 -2.90 -56.76
C ILE A 49 37.51 -2.24 -57.50
N LEU A 50 36.91 -1.19 -56.92
CA LEU A 50 35.82 -0.44 -57.55
C LEU A 50 36.29 0.28 -58.82
N LEU A 51 37.46 0.94 -58.77
CA LEU A 51 38.05 1.64 -59.92
C LEU A 51 38.27 0.70 -61.12
N ASN A 52 38.65 -0.54 -60.86
CA ASN A 52 38.94 -1.55 -61.87
C ASN A 52 37.76 -2.50 -62.17
N SER A 53 36.57 -2.25 -61.61
CA SER A 53 35.40 -3.16 -61.78
C SER A 53 34.60 -2.84 -63.04
N ASP A 54 34.79 -3.65 -64.08
CA ASP A 54 33.96 -3.59 -65.29
C ASP A 54 32.48 -3.87 -64.98
N LEU A 55 32.18 -4.72 -64.01
CA LEU A 55 30.80 -5.05 -63.63
C LEU A 55 30.04 -3.83 -63.09
N TRP A 56 30.72 -2.97 -62.31
CA TRP A 56 30.13 -1.76 -61.74
C TRP A 56 29.92 -0.67 -62.80
N TRP A 57 30.97 -0.34 -63.55
CA TRP A 57 30.93 0.80 -64.49
C TRP A 57 30.16 0.51 -65.77
N LYS A 58 30.14 -0.76 -66.16
CA LYS A 58 29.79 -1.19 -67.51
C LYS A 58 28.60 -2.16 -67.47
N GLY A 59 28.21 -2.61 -66.28
CA GLY A 59 27.10 -3.54 -66.04
C GLY A 59 27.43 -5.00 -66.41
N PRO A 60 26.55 -5.95 -66.04
CA PRO A 60 26.71 -7.37 -66.37
C PRO A 60 26.82 -7.62 -67.87
N GLN A 61 27.63 -8.60 -68.27
CA GLN A 61 27.86 -8.91 -69.68
C GLN A 61 26.58 -9.37 -70.39
N PHE A 62 25.74 -10.17 -69.72
CA PHE A 62 24.48 -10.67 -70.29
C PHE A 62 23.47 -9.56 -70.62
N LEU A 63 23.65 -8.34 -70.09
CA LEU A 63 22.81 -7.20 -70.45
C LEU A 63 23.25 -6.51 -71.76
N ARG A 64 24.35 -6.95 -72.37
CA ARG A 64 24.89 -6.39 -73.62
C ARG A 64 24.75 -7.34 -74.81
N GLU A 65 24.13 -8.50 -74.59
CA GLU A 65 23.88 -9.52 -75.62
C GLU A 65 22.47 -9.31 -76.18
N ASP A 66 22.27 -9.48 -77.49
CA ASP A 66 20.97 -9.25 -78.15
C ASP A 66 19.89 -10.25 -77.69
N ASP A 67 20.30 -11.42 -77.20
CA ASP A 67 19.43 -12.48 -76.70
C ASP A 67 19.62 -12.61 -75.17
N PHE A 68 18.84 -11.85 -74.41
CA PHE A 68 18.97 -11.81 -72.95
C PHE A 68 18.48 -13.12 -72.33
N PRO A 69 19.27 -13.78 -71.47
CA PRO A 69 18.84 -15.01 -70.81
C PRO A 69 17.63 -14.76 -69.91
N THR A 70 16.48 -15.36 -70.27
CA THR A 70 15.29 -15.40 -69.43
C THR A 70 15.42 -16.58 -68.46
N ASP A 71 15.70 -16.29 -67.19
CA ASP A 71 15.81 -17.27 -66.10
C ASP A 71 16.70 -18.48 -66.45
N THR A 72 18.01 -18.25 -66.58
CA THR A 72 18.97 -19.37 -66.57
C THR A 72 18.91 -20.00 -65.18
N GLY A 73 18.21 -21.13 -65.04
CA GLY A 73 17.99 -21.87 -63.80
C GLY A 73 19.25 -22.44 -63.12
N ASN A 74 20.42 -21.84 -63.34
CA ASN A 74 21.65 -22.04 -62.60
C ASN A 74 21.79 -20.94 -61.54
N ASP A 75 20.81 -20.87 -60.64
CA ASP A 75 20.95 -20.06 -59.42
C ASP A 75 22.01 -20.70 -58.52
N ASP A 76 22.97 -19.90 -58.05
CA ASP A 76 23.92 -20.27 -57.00
C ASP A 76 23.14 -20.90 -55.83
N THR A 77 23.25 -22.23 -55.69
CA THR A 77 22.52 -23.09 -54.75
C THR A 77 23.00 -22.90 -53.31
N SER A 78 22.88 -21.67 -52.80
CA SER A 78 23.20 -21.30 -51.43
C SER A 78 22.04 -20.64 -50.68
N ILE A 79 20.83 -20.66 -51.24
CA ILE A 79 19.63 -20.27 -50.49
C ILE A 79 19.19 -21.47 -49.65
N SER A 80 19.31 -21.35 -48.32
CA SER A 80 18.79 -22.34 -47.38
C SER A 80 17.28 -22.49 -47.58
N LEU A 81 16.83 -23.69 -47.97
CA LEU A 81 15.40 -24.00 -48.10
C LEU A 81 14.63 -23.77 -46.78
N HIS A 82 15.33 -23.76 -45.64
CA HIS A 82 14.77 -23.46 -44.33
C HIS A 82 14.30 -22.01 -44.22
N ASP A 83 15.09 -21.06 -44.72
CA ASP A 83 14.81 -19.62 -44.63
C ASP A 83 13.60 -19.24 -45.48
N ILE A 84 13.42 -19.90 -46.63
CA ILE A 84 12.23 -19.75 -47.47
C ILE A 84 11.00 -20.34 -46.76
N SER A 85 11.14 -21.54 -46.17
CA SER A 85 10.03 -22.23 -45.50
C SER A 85 9.52 -21.45 -44.29
N ASP A 86 10.41 -20.78 -43.56
CA ASP A 86 10.01 -19.99 -42.40
C ASP A 86 9.14 -18.81 -42.80
N GLU A 87 9.39 -18.19 -43.95
CA GLU A 87 8.72 -16.96 -44.36
C GLU A 87 7.45 -17.16 -45.20
N LEU A 88 7.19 -18.41 -45.59
CA LEU A 88 5.89 -18.82 -46.12
C LEU A 88 4.82 -18.71 -45.03
N LYS A 89 3.65 -18.23 -45.44
CA LYS A 89 2.44 -18.24 -44.63
C LYS A 89 2.06 -19.71 -44.44
N LYS A 90 2.09 -20.21 -43.19
CA LYS A 90 1.69 -21.59 -42.86
C LYS A 90 0.22 -21.79 -43.22
N THR A 91 -0.06 -22.19 -44.46
CA THR A 91 -1.40 -22.55 -44.91
C THR A 91 -1.67 -23.98 -44.49
N SER A 92 -2.62 -24.13 -43.56
CA SER A 92 -3.04 -25.38 -42.96
C SER A 92 -3.92 -26.19 -43.90
N ASP A 93 -3.33 -26.76 -44.95
CA ASP A 93 -3.99 -27.84 -45.69
C ASP A 93 -3.20 -29.12 -45.43
N TYR A 94 -3.70 -29.88 -44.45
CA TYR A 94 -3.20 -31.17 -43.95
C TYR A 94 -1.82 -31.14 -43.28
N SER A 95 -1.83 -30.89 -41.97
CA SER A 95 -0.76 -31.33 -41.08
C SER A 95 -1.26 -32.52 -40.24
N PRO A 96 -0.53 -33.65 -40.19
CA PRO A 96 -0.82 -34.67 -39.20
C PRO A 96 -0.59 -34.05 -37.82
N LEU A 97 -1.69 -33.89 -37.06
CA LEU A 97 -1.69 -33.38 -35.69
C LEU A 97 -0.91 -34.35 -34.81
N THR A 98 0.39 -34.10 -34.67
CA THR A 98 1.20 -34.79 -33.67
C THR A 98 0.95 -34.07 -32.34
N LEU A 99 0.03 -34.61 -31.56
CA LEU A 99 -0.36 -34.06 -30.27
C LEU A 99 0.72 -34.40 -29.24
N THR A 100 1.73 -33.55 -29.13
CA THR A 100 2.74 -33.66 -28.08
C THR A 100 2.11 -33.18 -26.77
N VAL A 101 1.69 -34.13 -25.92
CA VAL A 101 1.28 -33.82 -24.55
C VAL A 101 2.54 -33.42 -23.77
N LEU A 102 2.81 -32.11 -23.71
CA LEU A 102 3.80 -31.56 -22.79
C LEU A 102 3.23 -31.71 -21.38
N ASN A 103 3.77 -32.69 -20.64
CA ASN A 103 3.36 -33.08 -19.29
C ASN A 103 3.79 -32.05 -18.22
N HIS A 104 3.57 -30.76 -18.49
CA HIS A 104 3.81 -29.68 -17.55
C HIS A 104 2.54 -28.85 -17.38
N ASN A 105 2.29 -28.39 -16.14
CA ASN A 105 1.16 -27.60 -15.63
C ASN A 105 0.87 -26.25 -16.35
N SER A 106 1.32 -26.10 -17.59
CA SER A 106 1.21 -24.93 -18.48
C SER A 106 -0.19 -24.34 -18.60
N PHE A 107 -1.25 -25.14 -18.48
CA PHE A 107 -2.62 -24.67 -18.58
C PHE A 107 -3.03 -23.78 -17.39
N ILE A 108 -2.78 -24.24 -16.16
CA ILE A 108 -3.08 -23.47 -14.95
C ILE A 108 -2.25 -22.19 -14.92
N ASP A 109 -0.96 -22.28 -15.25
CA ASP A 109 -0.08 -21.11 -15.33
C ASP A 109 -0.56 -20.10 -16.38
N GLY A 110 -1.06 -20.59 -17.52
CA GLY A 110 -1.67 -19.76 -18.56
C GLY A 110 -2.90 -19.00 -18.05
N ILE A 111 -3.78 -19.65 -17.30
CA ILE A 111 -4.98 -19.01 -16.76
C ILE A 111 -4.64 -18.00 -15.66
N LEU A 112 -3.70 -18.34 -14.78
CA LEU A 112 -3.26 -17.47 -13.70
C LEU A 112 -2.53 -16.22 -14.23
N LYS A 113 -1.93 -16.28 -15.42
CA LYS A 113 -1.38 -15.10 -16.10
C LYS A 113 -2.44 -14.15 -16.63
N ILE A 114 -3.65 -14.64 -16.94
CA ILE A 114 -4.73 -13.83 -17.53
C ILE A 114 -5.41 -12.96 -16.46
N SER A 115 -5.64 -13.50 -15.27
CA SER A 115 -6.38 -12.78 -14.24
C SER A 115 -5.94 -13.11 -12.82
N ASN A 116 -5.90 -12.07 -11.98
CA ASN A 116 -5.71 -12.19 -10.53
C ASN A 116 -7.04 -12.16 -9.74
N ASN A 117 -8.18 -12.28 -10.44
CA ASN A 117 -9.51 -12.28 -9.82
C ASN A 117 -10.08 -13.70 -9.80
N TYR A 118 -10.38 -14.21 -8.60
CA TYR A 118 -10.90 -15.56 -8.40
C TYR A 118 -12.16 -15.86 -9.21
N MET A 119 -13.14 -14.94 -9.20
CA MET A 119 -14.40 -15.14 -9.93
C MET A 119 -14.19 -15.08 -11.44
N SER A 120 -13.27 -14.24 -11.92
CA SER A 120 -12.91 -14.22 -13.34
C SER A 120 -12.26 -15.53 -13.78
N ILE A 121 -11.33 -16.08 -12.98
CA ILE A 121 -10.71 -17.39 -13.24
C ILE A 121 -11.76 -18.49 -13.29
N ILE A 122 -12.69 -18.54 -12.32
CA ILE A 122 -13.78 -19.53 -12.33
C ILE A 122 -14.61 -19.37 -13.61
N ARG A 123 -15.01 -18.14 -13.98
CA ARG A 123 -15.82 -17.90 -15.18
C ARG A 123 -15.11 -18.32 -16.46
N VAL A 124 -13.83 -18.00 -16.61
CA VAL A 124 -13.00 -18.45 -17.74
C VAL A 124 -13.02 -19.99 -17.80
N MET A 125 -12.83 -20.66 -16.67
CA MET A 125 -12.91 -22.11 -16.60
C MET A 125 -14.29 -22.68 -16.92
N CYS A 126 -15.37 -22.01 -16.51
CA CYS A 126 -16.71 -22.40 -16.91
C CYS A 126 -16.87 -22.35 -18.43
N TYR A 127 -16.43 -21.28 -19.09
CA TYR A 127 -16.52 -21.18 -20.55
C TYR A 127 -15.67 -22.23 -21.27
N VAL A 128 -14.47 -22.51 -20.76
CA VAL A 128 -13.63 -23.60 -21.29
C VAL A 128 -14.33 -24.94 -21.16
N LEU A 129 -14.86 -25.28 -19.98
CA LEU A 129 -15.57 -26.54 -19.74
C LEU A 129 -16.88 -26.63 -20.55
N ARG A 130 -17.61 -25.52 -20.69
CA ARG A 130 -18.82 -25.43 -21.52
C ARG A 130 -18.51 -25.63 -22.99
N PHE A 131 -17.44 -25.03 -23.50
CA PHE A 131 -16.97 -25.26 -24.86
C PHE A 131 -16.66 -26.73 -25.10
N ILE A 132 -15.88 -27.36 -24.20
CA ILE A 132 -15.57 -28.79 -24.26
C ILE A 132 -16.85 -29.64 -24.25
N HIS A 133 -17.83 -29.28 -23.41
CA HIS A 133 -19.11 -29.98 -23.35
C HIS A 133 -19.90 -29.86 -24.67
N ASN A 134 -20.02 -28.66 -25.23
CA ASN A 134 -20.77 -28.39 -26.46
C ASN A 134 -20.13 -28.99 -27.71
N VAL A 135 -18.82 -29.24 -27.69
CA VAL A 135 -18.11 -29.96 -28.77
C VAL A 135 -18.32 -31.48 -28.65
N LYS A 136 -18.45 -32.00 -27.42
CA LYS A 136 -18.58 -33.44 -27.17
C LYS A 136 -20.02 -33.96 -27.17
N ASN A 137 -21.01 -33.10 -26.99
CA ASN A 137 -22.42 -33.49 -26.83
C ASN A 137 -23.30 -32.78 -27.86
N ILE A 138 -24.40 -33.44 -28.23
CA ILE A 138 -25.39 -32.92 -29.17
C ILE A 138 -26.20 -31.79 -28.49
N GLU A 139 -26.57 -31.99 -27.23
CA GLU A 139 -27.21 -30.96 -26.41
C GLU A 139 -26.21 -29.87 -26.03
N ARG A 140 -26.46 -28.65 -26.50
CA ARG A 140 -25.58 -27.51 -26.27
C ARG A 140 -26.07 -26.67 -25.11
N LEU A 141 -25.17 -26.35 -24.19
CA LEU A 141 -25.38 -25.37 -23.14
C LEU A 141 -25.21 -23.96 -23.70
N ALA A 142 -26.26 -23.14 -23.58
CA ALA A 142 -26.31 -21.75 -24.02
C ALA A 142 -26.86 -20.83 -22.91
N GLY A 143 -26.71 -19.51 -23.07
CA GLY A 143 -27.21 -18.52 -22.12
C GLY A 143 -26.26 -18.21 -20.96
N HIS A 144 -26.81 -17.72 -19.83
CA HIS A 144 -26.03 -17.34 -18.64
C HIS A 144 -25.34 -18.54 -17.97
N LEU A 145 -24.30 -18.29 -17.18
CA LEU A 145 -23.59 -19.33 -16.44
C LEU A 145 -24.44 -19.86 -15.29
N ALA A 146 -24.65 -21.17 -15.23
CA ALA A 146 -25.37 -21.82 -14.15
C ALA A 146 -24.46 -22.03 -12.92
N ILE A 147 -25.07 -22.11 -11.73
CA ILE A 147 -24.35 -22.35 -10.46
C ILE A 147 -23.59 -23.68 -10.51
N LYS A 148 -24.18 -24.72 -11.11
CA LYS A 148 -23.55 -26.04 -11.27
C LYS A 148 -22.26 -25.96 -12.11
N GLU A 149 -22.21 -25.07 -13.09
CA GLU A 149 -21.00 -24.86 -13.92
C GLU A 149 -19.90 -24.16 -13.12
N LEU A 150 -20.26 -23.19 -12.27
CA LEU A 150 -19.32 -22.53 -11.35
C LEU A 150 -18.70 -23.54 -10.37
N GLN A 151 -19.54 -24.37 -9.75
CA GLN A 151 -19.08 -25.41 -8.81
C GLN A 151 -18.18 -26.42 -9.51
N ARG A 152 -18.54 -26.88 -10.71
CA ARG A 152 -17.71 -27.80 -11.49
C ARG A 152 -16.37 -27.20 -11.87
N ALA A 153 -16.35 -25.93 -12.28
CA ALA A 153 -15.11 -25.23 -12.63
C ALA A 153 -14.20 -25.03 -11.40
N GLU A 154 -14.77 -24.67 -10.25
CA GLU A 154 -14.04 -24.56 -8.99
C GLU A 154 -13.43 -25.89 -8.56
N ILE A 155 -14.22 -26.97 -8.56
CA ILE A 155 -13.75 -28.33 -8.25
C ILE A 155 -12.60 -28.72 -9.17
N TYR A 156 -12.75 -28.51 -10.49
CA TYR A 156 -11.73 -28.88 -11.46
C TYR A 156 -10.41 -28.12 -11.26
N LEU A 157 -10.47 -26.81 -10.97
CA LEU A 157 -9.28 -26.02 -10.65
C LEU A 157 -8.56 -26.54 -9.41
N VAL A 158 -9.32 -26.90 -8.36
CA VAL A 158 -8.74 -27.44 -7.13
C VAL A 158 -8.14 -28.82 -7.38
N GLN A 159 -8.81 -29.69 -8.14
CA GLN A 159 -8.28 -30.99 -8.54
C GLN A 159 -6.94 -30.85 -9.28
N LEU A 160 -6.82 -29.90 -10.20
CA LEU A 160 -5.57 -29.67 -10.94
C LEU A 160 -4.42 -29.28 -10.00
N ILE A 161 -4.68 -28.40 -9.04
CA ILE A 161 -3.67 -27.98 -8.05
C ILE A 161 -3.27 -29.14 -7.16
N GLN A 162 -4.24 -29.90 -6.67
CA GLN A 162 -3.98 -31.04 -5.81
C GLN A 162 -3.24 -32.15 -6.56
N GLN A 163 -3.54 -32.38 -7.84
CA GLN A 163 -2.80 -33.33 -8.68
C GLN A 163 -1.37 -32.88 -8.93
N GLY A 164 -1.10 -31.57 -8.98
CA GLY A 164 0.27 -31.05 -9.11
C GLY A 164 1.08 -31.14 -7.82
N GLU A 165 0.50 -30.72 -6.70
CA GLU A 165 1.23 -30.54 -5.42
C GLU A 165 1.12 -31.74 -4.46
N PHE A 166 0.08 -32.56 -4.60
CA PHE A 166 -0.21 -33.72 -3.74
C PHE A 166 -0.35 -35.03 -4.55
N ALA A 167 0.38 -35.14 -5.66
CA ALA A 167 0.27 -36.26 -6.60
C ALA A 167 0.49 -37.63 -5.92
N GLU A 168 1.51 -37.73 -5.07
CA GLU A 168 1.87 -38.97 -4.36
C GLU A 168 0.81 -39.35 -3.33
N GLU A 169 0.34 -38.38 -2.55
CA GLU A 169 -0.71 -38.56 -1.56
C GLU A 169 -2.00 -39.06 -2.20
N ILE A 170 -2.42 -38.45 -3.30
CA ILE A 170 -3.62 -38.84 -4.05
C ILE A 170 -3.44 -40.24 -4.63
N LYS A 171 -2.28 -40.56 -5.19
CA LYS A 171 -1.98 -41.89 -5.75
C LYS A 171 -2.06 -42.99 -4.69
N ASN A 172 -1.55 -42.73 -3.48
CA ASN A 172 -1.61 -43.69 -2.38
C ASN A 172 -3.03 -43.85 -1.85
N LEU A 173 -3.77 -42.75 -1.64
CA LEU A 173 -5.15 -42.80 -1.17
C LEU A 173 -6.08 -43.51 -2.16
N ARG A 174 -5.88 -43.35 -3.48
CA ARG A 174 -6.61 -44.11 -4.51
C ARG A 174 -6.39 -45.62 -4.42
N LYS A 175 -5.22 -46.06 -3.94
CA LYS A 175 -4.88 -47.48 -3.74
C LYS A 175 -5.34 -48.01 -2.37
N GLY A 176 -6.05 -47.21 -1.58
CA GLY A 176 -6.44 -47.56 -0.20
C GLY A 176 -5.27 -47.51 0.80
N ALA A 177 -4.11 -47.00 0.39
CA ALA A 177 -2.96 -46.82 1.27
C ALA A 177 -3.04 -45.48 2.03
N THR A 178 -2.28 -45.37 3.12
CA THR A 178 -2.23 -44.11 3.89
C THR A 178 -1.30 -43.09 3.27
N VAL A 179 -1.50 -41.81 3.62
CA VAL A 179 -0.61 -40.69 3.25
C VAL A 179 0.84 -40.98 3.68
N PRO A 180 1.87 -40.66 2.87
CA PRO A 180 3.28 -40.80 3.24
C PRO A 180 3.63 -40.13 4.58
N SER A 181 4.53 -40.72 5.37
CA SER A 181 4.93 -40.21 6.69
C SER A 181 5.62 -38.84 6.64
N ASN A 182 6.32 -38.54 5.55
CA ASN A 182 7.01 -37.27 5.30
C ASN A 182 6.11 -36.16 4.74
N SER A 183 4.84 -36.45 4.43
CA SER A 183 3.94 -35.48 3.81
C SER A 183 3.47 -34.41 4.81
N LYS A 184 3.40 -33.15 4.34
CA LYS A 184 2.86 -32.01 5.09
C LYS A 184 1.40 -32.19 5.51
N VAL A 185 0.68 -33.12 4.89
CA VAL A 185 -0.75 -33.38 5.17
C VAL A 185 -0.98 -34.64 6.00
N LYS A 186 0.08 -35.35 6.43
CA LYS A 186 -0.03 -36.57 7.26
C LYS A 186 -0.82 -36.34 8.54
N SER A 187 -0.60 -35.19 9.21
CA SER A 187 -1.29 -34.83 10.46
C SER A 187 -2.77 -34.48 10.30
N LEU A 188 -3.25 -34.33 9.07
CA LEU A 188 -4.63 -33.91 8.76
C LEU A 188 -5.57 -35.10 8.50
N ASN A 189 -5.06 -36.33 8.58
CA ASN A 189 -5.82 -37.56 8.30
C ASN A 189 -6.64 -37.45 7.00
N CYS A 190 -6.00 -36.99 5.91
CA CYS A 190 -6.72 -36.68 4.68
C CYS A 190 -7.34 -37.90 4.00
N PHE A 191 -8.45 -37.69 3.33
CA PHE A 191 -9.13 -38.69 2.50
C PHE A 191 -9.57 -38.07 1.16
N LEU A 192 -9.92 -38.91 0.19
CA LEU A 192 -10.49 -38.48 -1.09
C LEU A 192 -12.02 -38.56 -1.03
N ASP A 193 -12.70 -37.50 -1.45
CA ASP A 193 -14.15 -37.52 -1.61
C ASP A 193 -14.60 -38.24 -2.90
N GLU A 194 -15.91 -38.34 -3.12
CA GLU A 194 -16.50 -38.95 -4.32
C GLU A 194 -16.08 -38.27 -5.62
N SER A 195 -15.72 -36.98 -5.53
CA SER A 195 -15.20 -36.19 -6.65
C SER A 195 -13.67 -36.33 -6.79
N GLY A 196 -13.00 -37.14 -5.97
CA GLY A 196 -11.55 -37.31 -6.00
C GLY A 196 -10.76 -36.10 -5.50
N ILE A 197 -11.37 -35.23 -4.69
CA ILE A 197 -10.74 -34.08 -4.04
C ILE A 197 -10.15 -34.52 -2.69
N LEU A 198 -8.93 -34.08 -2.40
CA LEU A 198 -8.28 -34.28 -1.12
C LEU A 198 -8.89 -33.35 -0.05
N ARG A 199 -9.49 -33.95 0.98
CA ARG A 199 -10.14 -33.24 2.09
C ARG A 199 -9.55 -33.65 3.43
N VAL A 200 -9.68 -32.76 4.41
CA VAL A 200 -9.24 -33.00 5.80
C VAL A 200 -10.17 -33.98 6.50
N GLY A 201 -9.61 -35.02 7.12
CA GLY A 201 -10.35 -35.90 8.02
C GLY A 201 -10.53 -35.26 9.39
N GLY A 202 -11.60 -35.61 10.10
CA GLY A 202 -11.88 -34.98 11.39
C GLY A 202 -12.97 -35.67 12.21
N ARG A 203 -13.16 -35.17 13.42
CA ARG A 203 -14.13 -35.69 14.41
C ARG A 203 -15.55 -35.11 14.24
N LEU A 204 -15.73 -34.18 13.31
CA LEU A 204 -17.00 -33.47 13.08
C LEU A 204 -17.92 -34.19 12.08
N LYS A 205 -17.69 -35.48 11.79
CA LYS A 205 -18.47 -36.24 10.80
C LYS A 205 -19.99 -36.20 11.07
N TYR A 206 -20.38 -36.26 12.35
CA TYR A 206 -21.77 -36.31 12.80
C TYR A 206 -22.37 -34.96 13.23
N SER A 207 -21.69 -33.83 12.99
CA SER A 207 -22.27 -32.51 13.27
C SER A 207 -23.32 -32.13 12.23
N ASP A 208 -24.09 -31.05 12.46
CA ASP A 208 -25.04 -30.51 11.45
C ASP A 208 -24.39 -29.53 10.46
N LEU A 209 -23.06 -29.45 10.46
CA LEU A 209 -22.29 -28.57 9.57
C LEU A 209 -22.34 -29.03 8.11
N SER A 210 -22.08 -28.11 7.18
CA SER A 210 -21.94 -28.45 5.77
C SER A 210 -20.74 -29.37 5.53
N LEU A 211 -20.75 -30.13 4.43
CA LEU A 211 -19.65 -31.05 4.08
C LEU A 211 -18.30 -30.33 3.98
N ASP A 212 -18.31 -29.12 3.41
CA ASP A 212 -17.12 -28.27 3.27
C ASP A 212 -16.58 -27.76 4.62
N GLU A 213 -17.44 -27.57 5.63
CA GLU A 213 -17.02 -27.20 6.99
C GLU A 213 -16.54 -28.40 7.80
N LYS A 214 -17.17 -29.55 7.63
CA LYS A 214 -16.76 -30.82 8.27
C LYS A 214 -15.42 -31.30 7.76
N HIS A 215 -15.25 -31.23 6.45
CA HIS A 215 -14.13 -31.77 5.70
C HIS A 215 -13.62 -30.73 4.69
N PRO A 216 -12.96 -29.66 5.14
CA PRO A 216 -12.49 -28.61 4.24
C PRO A 216 -11.48 -29.13 3.23
N ILE A 217 -11.49 -28.53 2.05
CA ILE A 217 -10.67 -28.93 0.91
C ILE A 217 -9.22 -28.51 1.13
N VAL A 218 -8.26 -29.43 1.01
CA VAL A 218 -6.85 -29.16 1.27
C VAL A 218 -6.25 -28.32 0.14
N LEU A 219 -5.60 -27.21 0.48
CA LEU A 219 -4.87 -26.37 -0.48
C LEU A 219 -3.40 -26.18 -0.07
N PRO A 220 -2.48 -26.16 -1.05
CA PRO A 220 -1.07 -25.85 -0.81
C PRO A 220 -0.89 -24.37 -0.46
N ASP A 221 0.09 -24.07 0.39
CA ASP A 221 0.32 -22.73 0.97
C ASP A 221 1.02 -21.75 0.01
N LYS A 222 1.80 -22.28 -0.92
CA LYS A 222 2.64 -21.49 -1.84
C LYS A 222 2.05 -21.28 -3.23
N HIS A 223 0.99 -22.00 -3.60
CA HIS A 223 0.46 -21.96 -4.96
C HIS A 223 -0.23 -20.62 -5.26
N PRO A 224 -0.07 -20.02 -6.46
CA PRO A 224 -0.63 -18.71 -6.77
C PRO A 224 -2.17 -18.66 -6.69
N LEU A 225 -2.88 -19.72 -7.11
CA LEU A 225 -4.34 -19.76 -6.97
C LEU A 225 -4.77 -19.69 -5.49
N THR A 226 -4.04 -20.32 -4.57
CA THR A 226 -4.34 -20.23 -3.13
C THR A 226 -4.26 -18.79 -2.67
N LEU A 227 -3.23 -18.04 -3.08
CA LEU A 227 -3.10 -16.63 -2.73
C LEU A 227 -4.25 -15.78 -3.32
N ILE A 228 -4.67 -16.08 -4.55
CA ILE A 228 -5.82 -15.43 -5.19
C ILE A 228 -7.12 -15.71 -4.42
N ILE A 229 -7.34 -16.96 -3.97
CA ILE A 229 -8.49 -17.34 -3.14
C ILE A 229 -8.50 -16.56 -1.82
N VAL A 230 -7.36 -16.54 -1.11
CA VAL A 230 -7.23 -15.84 0.17
C VAL A 230 -7.49 -14.35 0.00
N ARG A 231 -6.94 -13.74 -1.07
CA ARG A 231 -7.15 -12.32 -1.40
C ARG A 231 -8.60 -12.04 -1.76
N TYR A 232 -9.27 -12.94 -2.50
CA TYR A 232 -10.69 -12.82 -2.81
C TYR A 232 -11.53 -12.77 -1.53
N TYR A 233 -11.30 -13.67 -0.58
CA TYR A 233 -12.04 -13.67 0.68
C TYR A 233 -11.75 -12.44 1.55
N HIS A 234 -10.49 -11.98 1.57
CA HIS A 234 -10.12 -10.74 2.26
C HIS A 234 -10.89 -9.53 1.71
N LEU A 235 -11.05 -9.42 0.39
CA LEU A 235 -11.80 -8.34 -0.25
C LEU A 235 -13.33 -8.53 -0.12
N LYS A 236 -13.82 -9.76 -0.28
CA LYS A 236 -15.25 -10.12 -0.14
C LYS A 236 -15.80 -9.74 1.22
N TYR A 237 -15.02 -9.94 2.27
CA TYR A 237 -15.37 -9.59 3.65
C TYR A 237 -14.76 -8.25 4.08
N LEU A 238 -14.68 -7.28 3.17
CA LEU A 238 -14.40 -5.87 3.47
C LEU A 238 -13.08 -5.64 4.23
N HIS A 239 -11.98 -6.20 3.73
CA HIS A 239 -10.65 -6.08 4.33
C HIS A 239 -10.52 -6.68 5.74
N VAL A 240 -11.26 -7.76 6.00
CA VAL A 240 -11.24 -8.48 7.29
C VAL A 240 -9.82 -8.84 7.76
N GLY A 241 -9.59 -8.72 9.07
CA GLY A 241 -8.33 -9.04 9.73
C GLY A 241 -7.96 -10.52 9.65
N SER A 242 -6.68 -10.84 9.90
CA SER A 242 -6.09 -12.17 9.61
C SER A 242 -6.77 -13.36 10.31
N ASN A 243 -7.22 -13.21 11.56
CA ASN A 243 -7.90 -14.28 12.30
C ASN A 243 -9.29 -14.57 11.74
N ALA A 244 -10.09 -13.54 11.47
CA ALA A 244 -11.42 -13.69 10.90
C ALA A 244 -11.36 -14.11 9.42
N LEU A 245 -10.34 -13.67 8.67
CA LEU A 245 -10.05 -14.18 7.33
C LEU A 245 -9.82 -15.69 7.34
N LEU A 246 -8.99 -16.18 8.28
CA LEU A 246 -8.72 -17.60 8.42
C LEU A 246 -9.98 -18.41 8.75
N TYR A 247 -10.86 -17.87 9.59
CA TYR A 247 -12.15 -18.49 9.90
C TYR A 247 -12.99 -18.68 8.62
N HIS A 248 -13.22 -17.61 7.86
CA HIS A 248 -14.01 -17.68 6.63
C HIS A 248 -13.43 -18.64 5.59
N ILE A 249 -12.11 -18.69 5.47
CA ILE A 249 -11.44 -19.65 4.57
C ILE A 249 -11.69 -21.08 5.05
N ARG A 250 -11.58 -21.35 6.35
CA ARG A 250 -11.75 -22.70 6.94
C ARG A 250 -13.15 -23.26 6.84
N CYS A 251 -14.16 -22.43 6.61
CA CYS A 251 -15.49 -22.91 6.27
C CYS A 251 -15.53 -23.71 4.96
N LYS A 252 -14.49 -23.63 4.11
CA LYS A 252 -14.44 -24.36 2.84
C LYS A 252 -13.08 -24.97 2.50
N PHE A 253 -12.00 -24.27 2.81
CA PHE A 253 -10.63 -24.62 2.43
C PHE A 253 -9.73 -24.75 3.65
N TRP A 254 -8.94 -25.81 3.69
CA TRP A 254 -7.84 -25.97 4.63
C TRP A 254 -6.50 -25.71 3.93
N ILE A 255 -6.01 -24.47 4.06
CA ILE A 255 -4.71 -24.09 3.52
C ILE A 255 -3.61 -24.56 4.48
N ILE A 256 -2.61 -25.29 3.97
CA ILE A 256 -1.40 -25.63 4.74
C ILE A 256 -0.79 -24.32 5.27
N ASN A 257 -0.36 -24.27 6.53
CA ASN A 257 0.20 -23.04 7.11
C ASN A 257 -0.73 -21.79 6.99
N GLY A 258 -2.06 -21.99 6.91
CA GLY A 258 -3.02 -20.95 6.53
C GLY A 258 -3.01 -19.67 7.39
N ARG A 259 -2.63 -19.76 8.68
CA ARG A 259 -2.44 -18.58 9.56
C ARG A 259 -1.43 -17.60 8.97
N ASN A 260 -0.28 -18.12 8.53
CA ASN A 260 0.81 -17.29 8.01
C ASN A 260 0.47 -16.73 6.63
N VAL A 261 -0.22 -17.52 5.79
CA VAL A 261 -0.73 -17.05 4.49
C VAL A 261 -1.72 -15.89 4.68
N CYS A 262 -2.68 -16.02 5.61
CA CYS A 262 -3.65 -14.95 5.90
C CYS A 262 -2.98 -13.68 6.43
N ARG A 263 -2.01 -13.81 7.36
CA ARG A 263 -1.22 -12.67 7.85
C ARG A 263 -0.47 -11.97 6.73
N LYS A 264 0.18 -12.73 5.85
CA LYS A 264 0.93 -12.21 4.70
C LYS A 264 0.01 -11.42 3.76
N VAL A 265 -1.16 -11.96 3.40
CA VAL A 265 -2.11 -11.29 2.50
C VAL A 265 -2.64 -9.99 3.10
N VAL A 266 -2.99 -9.98 4.39
CA VAL A 266 -3.47 -8.76 5.08
C VAL A 266 -2.35 -7.71 5.15
N PHE A 267 -1.12 -8.13 5.48
CA PHE A 267 0.03 -7.24 5.56
C PHE A 267 0.39 -6.61 4.20
N GLN A 268 0.29 -7.38 3.12
CA GLN A 268 0.56 -6.91 1.74
C GLN A 268 -0.58 -6.07 1.15
N CYS A 269 -1.72 -5.93 1.85
CA CYS A 269 -2.85 -5.17 1.35
C CYS A 269 -2.63 -3.65 1.53
N ILE A 270 -2.54 -2.93 0.42
CA ILE A 270 -2.31 -1.47 0.39
C ILE A 270 -3.39 -0.71 1.16
N THR A 271 -4.66 -1.10 1.02
CA THR A 271 -5.78 -0.45 1.73
C THR A 271 -5.65 -0.62 3.25
N CYS A 272 -5.33 -1.84 3.71
CA CYS A 272 -5.10 -2.11 5.13
C CYS A 272 -3.88 -1.37 5.66
N PHE A 273 -2.79 -1.34 4.89
CA PHE A 273 -1.58 -0.62 5.25
C PHE A 273 -1.82 0.88 5.44
N LYS A 274 -2.51 1.52 4.48
CA LYS A 274 -2.85 2.96 4.56
C LYS A 274 -3.73 3.30 5.76
N ASN A 275 -4.64 2.42 6.14
CA ASN A 275 -5.57 2.64 7.26
C ASN A 275 -4.99 2.27 8.63
N LYS A 276 -3.83 1.62 8.68
CA LYS A 276 -3.10 1.31 9.92
C LYS A 276 -1.62 1.61 9.74
N PRO A 277 -1.24 2.89 9.55
CA PRO A 277 0.16 3.27 9.43
C PRO A 277 0.85 2.94 10.74
N VAL A 278 1.92 2.14 10.68
CA VAL A 278 2.84 2.00 11.79
C VAL A 278 3.72 3.23 11.76
N LEU A 279 3.50 4.16 12.69
CA LEU A 279 4.41 5.27 12.90
C LEU A 279 5.73 4.69 13.41
N GLU A 280 6.84 4.94 12.73
CA GLU A 280 8.16 4.63 13.30
C GLU A 280 8.31 5.35 14.64
N SER A 281 8.84 4.64 15.63
CA SER A 281 9.21 5.23 16.91
C SER A 281 10.36 6.21 16.67
N GLN A 282 10.07 7.51 16.61
CA GLN A 282 11.10 8.52 16.63
C GLN A 282 11.85 8.45 17.97
N ILE A 283 13.18 8.57 17.93
CA ILE A 283 13.98 8.77 19.14
C ILE A 283 13.49 10.07 19.80
N MET A 284 13.09 10.00 21.07
CA MET A 284 12.67 11.18 21.81
C MET A 284 13.85 12.15 21.92
N GLY A 285 13.67 13.40 21.50
CA GLY A 285 14.70 14.43 21.63
C GLY A 285 15.08 14.69 23.08
N ASP A 286 16.32 15.09 23.30
CA ASP A 286 16.85 15.38 24.65
C ASP A 286 16.02 16.42 25.39
N LEU A 287 15.91 16.25 26.70
CA LEU A 287 15.25 17.22 27.57
C LEU A 287 16.16 18.44 27.79
N PRO A 288 15.59 19.67 27.89
CA PRO A 288 16.38 20.87 28.19
C PRO A 288 17.09 20.74 29.55
N ARG A 289 18.27 21.36 29.65
CA ARG A 289 19.07 21.38 30.89
C ARG A 289 18.24 21.85 32.08
N GLU A 290 17.42 22.88 31.88
CA GLU A 290 16.53 23.48 32.87
C GLU A 290 15.48 22.52 33.45
N ARG A 291 15.25 21.36 32.79
CA ARG A 291 14.35 20.30 33.26
C ARG A 291 15.07 19.19 34.04
N VAL A 292 16.37 19.01 33.84
CA VAL A 292 17.15 17.90 34.42
C VAL A 292 18.11 18.36 35.51
N THR A 293 18.47 19.64 35.55
CA THR A 293 19.28 20.20 36.63
C THR A 293 18.41 20.67 37.79
N PRO A 294 18.77 20.34 39.05
CA PRO A 294 18.08 20.86 40.22
C PRO A 294 18.09 22.39 40.24
N SER A 295 16.94 23.00 40.50
CA SER A 295 16.78 24.44 40.66
C SER A 295 15.65 24.74 41.65
N PHE A 296 15.63 25.96 42.19
CA PHE A 296 14.54 26.39 43.06
C PHE A 296 13.18 26.29 42.35
N PRO A 297 12.09 25.94 43.07
CA PRO A 297 10.75 25.91 42.50
C PRO A 297 10.45 27.22 41.76
N PHE A 298 9.82 27.12 40.59
CA PHE A 298 9.48 28.24 39.72
C PHE A 298 10.66 29.11 39.21
N CYS A 299 11.92 28.71 39.40
CA CYS A 299 13.08 29.38 38.81
C CYS A 299 13.04 29.32 37.26
N TYR A 300 12.68 28.15 36.72
CA TYR A 300 12.42 27.93 35.30
C TYR A 300 10.98 27.48 35.11
N VAL A 301 10.22 28.22 34.30
CA VAL A 301 8.80 27.95 34.07
C VAL A 301 8.47 27.85 32.60
N GLY A 302 7.60 26.91 32.24
CA GLY A 302 6.89 26.91 30.98
C GLY A 302 5.55 27.61 31.14
N MET A 303 5.17 28.42 30.16
CA MET A 303 3.97 29.24 30.20
C MET A 303 3.07 28.98 28.98
N ASP A 304 1.77 28.88 29.22
CA ASP A 304 0.75 28.84 28.18
C ASP A 304 -0.50 29.62 28.58
N PHE A 305 -1.27 30.05 27.58
CA PHE A 305 -2.55 30.69 27.75
C PHE A 305 -3.71 29.78 27.36
N CYS A 306 -4.70 29.74 28.25
CA CYS A 306 -5.93 29.01 28.03
C CYS A 306 -7.13 29.97 28.00
N GLY A 307 -7.99 29.83 27.00
CA GLY A 307 -9.20 30.65 26.85
C GLY A 307 -9.66 30.75 25.40
N PRO A 308 -10.61 31.66 25.11
CA PRO A 308 -11.27 32.57 26.06
C PRO A 308 -12.31 31.86 26.95
N PHE A 309 -12.45 32.33 28.19
CA PHE A 309 -13.54 32.01 29.11
C PHE A 309 -14.46 33.22 29.30
N HIS A 310 -15.72 32.99 29.64
CA HIS A 310 -16.73 34.04 29.68
C HIS A 310 -17.24 34.25 31.12
N ILE A 311 -16.96 35.41 31.70
CA ILE A 311 -17.40 35.80 33.05
C ILE A 311 -18.47 36.88 33.01
N LYS A 312 -19.27 36.95 34.08
CA LYS A 312 -20.29 37.99 34.31
C LYS A 312 -19.78 39.02 35.30
N PHE A 313 -20.20 40.27 35.14
CA PHE A 313 -20.05 41.27 36.20
C PHE A 313 -21.02 41.01 37.35
N LYS A 314 -20.56 41.32 38.58
CA LYS A 314 -21.38 41.26 39.79
C LYS A 314 -22.63 42.14 39.59
N ASN A 315 -23.79 41.63 40.00
CA ASN A 315 -25.10 42.29 39.91
C ASN A 315 -25.76 42.42 38.52
N GLN A 316 -25.25 41.77 37.46
CA GLN A 316 -25.91 41.76 36.16
C GLN A 316 -26.67 40.44 35.89
N ARG A 317 -28.01 40.49 35.93
CA ARG A 317 -28.88 39.32 35.62
C ARG A 317 -28.91 38.95 34.13
N LYS A 318 -28.80 39.95 33.25
CA LYS A 318 -28.62 39.82 31.78
C LYS A 318 -27.55 40.80 31.33
N GLY A 319 -26.29 40.43 31.51
CA GLY A 319 -25.11 41.25 31.19
C GLY A 319 -24.33 40.73 30.00
N ILE A 320 -23.52 41.60 29.40
CA ILE A 320 -22.51 41.24 28.40
C ILE A 320 -21.46 40.38 29.12
N LEU A 321 -21.14 39.22 28.53
CA LEU A 321 -20.08 38.36 29.04
C LEU A 321 -18.73 38.93 28.63
N ASN A 322 -17.82 39.06 29.60
CA ASN A 322 -16.45 39.45 29.30
C ASN A 322 -15.59 38.23 29.08
N LYS A 323 -14.73 38.34 28.08
CA LYS A 323 -13.70 37.33 27.84
C LYS A 323 -12.57 37.52 28.84
N VAL A 324 -12.19 36.45 29.50
CA VAL A 324 -11.00 36.36 30.32
C VAL A 324 -10.18 35.14 29.90
N TYR A 325 -8.90 35.18 30.22
CA TYR A 325 -7.95 34.13 29.89
C TYR A 325 -7.32 33.64 31.18
N VAL A 326 -6.76 32.43 31.15
CA VAL A 326 -6.00 31.87 32.26
C VAL A 326 -4.59 31.66 31.77
N CYS A 327 -3.64 32.26 32.47
CA CYS A 327 -2.22 32.00 32.28
C CYS A 327 -1.82 30.83 33.17
N ILE A 328 -1.12 29.85 32.59
CA ILE A 328 -0.65 28.65 33.28
C ILE A 328 0.86 28.71 33.31
N PHE A 329 1.43 28.71 34.51
CA PHE A 329 2.87 28.58 34.73
C PHE A 329 3.18 27.20 35.30
N VAL A 330 4.01 26.43 34.61
CA VAL A 330 4.44 25.09 35.05
C VAL A 330 5.92 25.12 35.37
N CYS A 331 6.28 24.81 36.61
CA CYS A 331 7.68 24.69 37.03
C CYS A 331 8.36 23.52 36.30
N LEU A 332 9.49 23.78 35.64
CA LEU A 332 10.22 22.74 34.92
C LEU A 332 10.96 21.77 35.86
N SER A 333 11.28 22.18 37.09
CA SER A 333 11.91 21.36 38.12
C SER A 333 10.88 20.44 38.81
N THR A 334 9.89 21.02 39.50
CA THR A 334 8.94 20.26 40.34
C THR A 334 7.66 19.84 39.64
N LYS A 335 7.39 20.35 38.44
CA LYS A 335 6.10 20.23 37.73
C LYS A 335 4.92 20.89 38.42
N ALA A 336 5.14 21.63 39.51
CA ALA A 336 4.09 22.42 40.16
C ALA A 336 3.49 23.44 39.18
N ILE A 337 2.19 23.66 39.29
CA ILE A 337 1.42 24.54 38.42
C ILE A 337 0.98 25.76 39.22
N HIS A 338 1.09 26.94 38.64
CA HIS A 338 0.43 28.15 39.12
C HIS A 338 -0.54 28.63 38.04
N LEU A 339 -1.75 28.98 38.45
CA LEU A 339 -2.81 29.47 37.58
C LEU A 339 -3.19 30.87 38.03
N ASP A 340 -3.25 31.79 37.07
CA ASP A 340 -3.82 33.12 37.33
C ASP A 340 -4.65 33.58 36.14
N PHE A 341 -5.60 34.47 36.41
CA PHE A 341 -6.46 35.02 35.37
C PHE A 341 -5.83 36.25 34.73
N VAL A 342 -6.18 36.49 33.46
CA VAL A 342 -5.82 37.68 32.71
C VAL A 342 -7.10 38.28 32.16
N SER A 343 -7.39 39.51 32.56
CA SER A 343 -8.63 40.20 32.25
C SER A 343 -8.76 40.56 30.77
N ASP A 344 -7.67 40.92 30.10
CA ASP A 344 -7.65 41.25 28.68
C ASP A 344 -6.28 40.94 28.05
N LEU A 345 -6.21 40.88 26.73
CA LEU A 345 -5.00 40.59 25.94
C LEU A 345 -4.09 41.81 25.80
N THR A 346 -3.82 42.50 26.91
CA THR A 346 -2.96 43.69 26.99
C THR A 346 -1.71 43.41 27.82
N SER A 347 -0.63 44.12 27.52
CA SER A 347 0.63 43.98 28.26
C SER A 347 0.48 44.33 29.73
N ASP A 348 -0.36 45.32 30.09
CA ASP A 348 -0.55 45.72 31.49
C ASP A 348 -1.27 44.64 32.30
N ALA A 349 -2.30 44.01 31.72
CA ALA A 349 -2.98 42.88 32.34
C ALA A 349 -2.03 41.69 32.52
N PHE A 350 -1.14 41.46 31.55
CA PHE A 350 -0.14 40.40 31.65
C PHE A 350 0.97 40.71 32.67
N ILE A 351 1.44 41.96 32.75
CA ILE A 351 2.39 42.39 33.79
C ILE A 351 1.77 42.21 35.19
N ALA A 352 0.48 42.54 35.36
CA ALA A 352 -0.22 42.31 36.62
C ALA A 352 -0.24 40.80 36.99
N CYS A 353 -0.53 39.93 36.03
CA CYS A 353 -0.47 38.48 36.20
C CYS A 353 0.94 37.99 36.59
N LEU A 354 2.00 38.49 35.94
CA LEU A 354 3.38 38.17 36.31
C LEU A 354 3.72 38.65 37.73
N LYS A 355 3.29 39.86 38.11
CA LYS A 355 3.49 40.39 39.46
C LYS A 355 2.79 39.53 40.51
N HIS A 356 1.56 39.10 40.27
CA HIS A 356 0.85 38.18 41.16
C HIS A 356 1.58 36.85 41.30
N PHE A 357 2.04 36.28 40.18
CA PHE A 357 2.80 35.03 40.16
C PHE A 357 4.09 35.15 40.97
N PHE A 358 4.93 36.16 40.71
CA PHE A 358 6.20 36.35 41.40
C PHE A 358 6.01 36.66 42.89
N SER A 359 4.95 37.39 43.25
CA SER A 359 4.63 37.69 44.64
C SER A 359 4.24 36.44 45.45
N ARG A 360 3.66 35.42 44.80
CA ARG A 360 3.23 34.18 45.47
C ARG A 360 4.27 33.06 45.42
N ARG A 361 5.00 32.94 44.32
CA ARG A 361 5.87 31.78 44.04
C ARG A 361 7.36 32.11 44.04
N GLY A 362 7.70 33.39 44.12
CA GLY A 362 9.05 33.87 43.89
C GLY A 362 9.31 34.13 42.41
N LYS A 363 10.39 34.85 42.17
CA LYS A 363 10.76 35.36 40.86
C LYS A 363 11.42 34.30 39.98
N SER A 364 10.97 34.18 38.74
CA SER A 364 11.58 33.29 37.75
C SER A 364 12.83 33.90 37.14
N SER A 365 13.85 33.09 36.89
CA SER A 365 15.01 33.49 36.10
C SER A 365 14.74 33.37 34.60
N LYS A 366 14.00 32.33 34.19
CA LYS A 366 13.68 32.09 32.78
C LYS A 366 12.25 31.60 32.57
N ILE A 367 11.57 32.20 31.61
CA ILE A 367 10.21 31.84 31.17
C ILE A 367 10.28 31.28 29.75
N PHE A 368 9.70 30.09 29.56
CA PHE A 368 9.58 29.43 28.27
C PHE A 368 8.15 29.52 27.74
N SER A 369 7.99 29.79 26.44
CA SER A 369 6.68 29.76 25.79
C SER A 369 6.77 29.22 24.36
N ASP A 370 5.62 28.83 23.80
CA ASP A 370 5.54 28.44 22.40
C ASP A 370 5.78 29.60 21.43
N ASN A 371 6.28 29.26 20.25
CA ASN A 371 6.52 30.22 19.17
C ASN A 371 5.21 30.49 18.41
N ALA A 372 4.88 31.77 18.18
CA ALA A 372 3.70 32.18 17.42
C ALA A 372 3.57 31.50 16.04
N LYS A 373 4.70 31.18 15.37
CA LYS A 373 4.72 30.51 14.05
C LYS A 373 4.26 29.05 14.07
N ASN A 374 4.25 28.37 15.23
CA ASN A 374 3.79 26.98 15.37
C ASN A 374 2.26 26.85 15.27
N PHE A 375 1.54 27.95 15.49
CA PHE A 375 0.09 27.95 15.63
C PHE A 375 -0.61 28.33 14.32
N VAL A 376 -0.48 27.49 13.30
CA VAL A 376 -1.19 27.69 12.02
C VAL A 376 -2.72 27.67 12.23
N GLY A 377 -3.20 26.85 13.18
CA GLY A 377 -4.62 26.67 13.51
C GLY A 377 -5.13 27.33 14.80
N ALA A 378 -4.35 28.15 15.52
CA ALA A 378 -4.83 28.80 16.74
C ALA A 378 -5.82 29.94 16.46
N SER A 379 -6.68 30.22 17.43
CA SER A 379 -7.60 31.36 17.38
C SER A 379 -6.84 32.68 17.25
N ILE A 380 -7.48 33.69 16.64
CA ILE A 380 -6.90 35.04 16.47
C ILE A 380 -6.43 35.62 17.81
N GLU A 381 -7.15 35.32 18.89
CA GLU A 381 -6.86 35.76 20.26
C GLU A 381 -5.60 35.08 20.83
N GLN A 382 -5.43 33.78 20.65
CA GLN A 382 -4.18 33.09 21.00
C GLN A 382 -3.00 33.66 20.21
N LYS A 383 -3.18 33.95 18.91
CA LYS A 383 -2.14 34.60 18.11
C LYS A 383 -1.76 35.99 18.64
N LYS A 384 -2.72 36.77 19.17
CA LYS A 384 -2.43 38.08 19.81
C LYS A 384 -1.60 37.92 21.08
N LEU A 385 -1.94 36.97 21.94
CA LEU A 385 -1.17 36.64 23.16
C LEU A 385 0.27 36.26 22.83
N TYR A 386 0.45 35.31 21.91
CA TYR A 386 1.77 34.88 21.49
C TYR A 386 2.56 36.00 20.79
N LYS A 387 1.88 36.88 20.04
CA LYS A 387 2.52 38.05 19.42
C LYS A 387 2.96 39.09 20.46
N MET A 388 2.14 39.37 21.47
CA MET A 388 2.46 40.26 22.59
C MET A 388 3.72 39.78 23.32
N VAL A 389 3.87 38.47 23.47
CA VAL A 389 5.04 37.87 24.11
C VAL A 389 6.25 37.83 23.15
N SER A 390 6.04 37.49 21.88
CA SER A 390 7.11 37.38 20.85
C SER A 390 7.70 38.73 20.45
N HIS A 391 6.88 39.78 20.47
CA HIS A 391 7.27 41.16 20.20
C HIS A 391 6.71 42.02 21.34
N PRO A 392 7.35 41.97 22.52
CA PRO A 392 6.88 42.72 23.68
C PRO A 392 6.89 44.21 23.35
N ASN A 393 5.83 44.89 23.75
CA ASN A 393 5.84 46.35 23.76
C ASN A 393 6.85 46.84 24.81
N GLU A 394 7.20 48.12 24.73
CA GLU A 394 8.22 48.74 25.59
C GLU A 394 7.93 48.53 27.09
N SER A 395 6.66 48.60 27.50
CA SER A 395 6.23 48.34 28.89
C SER A 395 6.62 46.94 29.38
N LEU A 396 6.26 45.88 28.62
CA LEU A 396 6.57 44.50 28.99
C LEU A 396 8.07 44.21 28.89
N ALA A 397 8.75 44.74 27.87
CA ALA A 397 10.19 44.59 27.70
C ALA A 397 10.96 45.22 28.88
N ASN A 398 10.61 46.46 29.26
CA ASN A 398 11.23 47.16 30.37
C ASN A 398 10.95 46.47 31.71
N PHE A 399 9.74 45.93 31.92
CA PHE A 399 9.43 45.15 33.12
C PHE A 399 10.29 43.89 33.21
N LEU A 400 10.37 43.09 32.15
CA LEU A 400 11.19 41.87 32.14
C LEU A 400 12.68 42.18 32.34
N LEU A 401 13.18 43.27 31.76
CA LEU A 401 14.55 43.75 31.95
C LEU A 401 14.82 44.23 33.37
N SER A 402 13.94 45.07 33.94
CA SER A 402 14.07 45.53 35.33
C SER A 402 14.03 44.38 36.33
N GLU A 403 13.30 43.32 35.98
CA GLU A 403 13.22 42.12 36.75
C GLU A 403 14.29 41.08 36.34
N ASN A 404 15.26 41.36 35.46
CA ASN A 404 16.28 40.36 35.08
C ASN A 404 15.71 38.98 34.67
N ILE A 405 14.59 38.97 33.93
CA ILE A 405 13.89 37.74 33.49
C ILE A 405 14.26 37.45 32.05
N GLU A 406 14.83 36.28 31.79
CA GLU A 406 15.11 35.80 30.43
C GLU A 406 13.85 35.15 29.83
N TRP A 407 13.38 35.65 28.69
CA TRP A 407 12.28 35.02 27.95
C TRP A 407 12.80 34.19 26.77
N LYS A 408 12.39 32.91 26.67
CA LYS A 408 12.86 32.00 25.63
C LYS A 408 11.71 31.29 24.91
N PHE A 409 11.69 31.40 23.58
CA PHE A 409 10.76 30.65 22.74
C PHE A 409 11.30 29.26 22.45
N ILE A 410 10.44 28.24 22.48
CA ILE A 410 10.83 26.92 22.02
C ILE A 410 11.03 26.90 20.49
N PRO A 411 11.89 26.01 19.97
CA PRO A 411 12.06 25.87 18.54
C PRO A 411 10.75 25.48 17.84
N PRO A 412 10.57 25.87 16.57
CA PRO A 412 9.37 25.50 15.84
C PRO A 412 9.23 23.97 15.74
N LYS A 413 7.99 23.47 15.78
CA LYS A 413 7.65 22.03 15.68
C LYS A 413 8.35 21.11 16.71
N SER A 414 8.60 21.60 17.92
CA SER A 414 9.30 20.82 18.97
C SER A 414 8.38 20.49 20.17
N PRO A 415 7.41 19.56 20.01
CA PRO A 415 6.38 19.27 21.02
C PRO A 415 6.95 18.70 22.33
N ASN A 416 8.16 18.13 22.29
CA ASN A 416 8.86 17.62 23.47
C ASN A 416 9.19 18.72 24.50
N PHE A 417 9.37 19.97 24.07
CA PHE A 417 9.59 21.10 24.98
C PHE A 417 8.27 21.58 25.60
N GLY A 418 7.20 21.68 24.80
CA GLY A 418 5.91 22.24 25.23
C GLY A 418 4.95 21.29 25.93
N GLY A 419 5.20 19.98 25.87
CA GLY A 419 4.28 18.98 26.42
C GLY A 419 3.95 19.15 27.91
N LEU A 420 4.80 19.80 28.71
CA LEU A 420 4.52 20.02 30.14
C LEU A 420 3.39 21.04 30.38
N TRP A 421 3.44 22.21 29.74
CA TRP A 421 2.38 23.21 29.89
C TRP A 421 1.15 22.85 29.08
N GLU A 422 1.29 22.18 27.92
CA GLU A 422 0.14 21.63 27.18
C GLU A 422 -0.63 20.60 28.02
N ALA A 423 0.08 19.70 28.73
CA ALA A 423 -0.54 18.77 29.67
C ALA A 423 -1.18 19.50 30.87
N GLY A 424 -0.56 20.59 31.34
CA GLY A 424 -1.13 21.49 32.34
C GLY A 424 -2.46 22.09 31.89
N VAL A 425 -2.52 22.69 30.70
CA VAL A 425 -3.74 23.23 30.09
C VAL A 425 -4.82 22.15 29.95
N LYS A 426 -4.44 20.96 29.48
CA LYS A 426 -5.38 19.83 29.36
C LYS A 426 -5.97 19.44 30.71
N SER A 427 -5.14 19.38 31.75
CA SER A 427 -5.56 19.03 33.11
C SER A 427 -6.44 20.11 33.74
N PHE A 428 -6.10 21.38 33.55
CA PHE A 428 -6.94 22.50 33.98
C PHE A 428 -8.32 22.49 33.31
N LYS A 429 -8.36 22.42 31.96
CA LYS A 429 -9.62 22.35 31.20
C LYS A 429 -10.49 21.16 31.61
N HIS A 430 -9.87 20.03 31.95
CA HIS A 430 -10.56 18.83 32.41
C HIS A 430 -11.35 19.07 33.70
N HIS A 431 -10.76 19.74 34.69
CA HIS A 431 -11.42 20.07 35.95
C HIS A 431 -12.44 21.18 35.76
N LEU A 432 -12.03 22.29 35.12
CA LEU A 432 -12.88 23.46 34.92
C LEU A 432 -14.19 23.11 34.19
N LYS A 433 -14.12 22.32 33.11
CA LYS A 433 -15.33 21.94 32.35
C LYS A 433 -16.33 21.13 33.19
N ARG A 434 -15.87 20.34 34.15
CA ARG A 434 -16.73 19.51 35.01
C ARG A 434 -17.32 20.29 36.18
N VAL A 435 -16.51 21.15 36.79
CA VAL A 435 -16.94 21.96 37.94
C VAL A 435 -17.89 23.07 37.49
N VAL A 436 -17.55 23.77 36.41
CA VAL A 436 -18.31 24.95 35.95
C VAL A 436 -19.47 24.56 35.02
N GLY A 437 -19.31 23.52 34.20
CA GLY A 437 -20.31 23.12 33.21
C GLY A 437 -20.65 24.27 32.26
N ASN A 438 -21.94 24.64 32.21
CA ASN A 438 -22.46 25.75 31.41
C ASN A 438 -22.74 27.02 32.25
N ALA A 439 -22.34 27.05 33.52
CA ALA A 439 -22.56 28.20 34.38
C ALA A 439 -21.65 29.37 33.95
N HIS A 440 -22.17 30.58 34.13
CA HIS A 440 -21.40 31.81 33.93
C HIS A 440 -21.06 32.41 35.29
N LEU A 441 -19.78 32.40 35.60
CA LEU A 441 -19.25 32.79 36.90
C LEU A 441 -18.94 34.29 36.93
N THR A 442 -19.02 34.88 38.12
CA THR A 442 -18.42 36.17 38.43
C THR A 442 -16.90 36.04 38.52
N LEU A 443 -16.18 37.18 38.52
CA LEU A 443 -14.72 37.16 38.65
C LEU A 443 -14.25 36.52 39.97
N GLU A 444 -14.93 36.81 41.08
CA GLU A 444 -14.63 36.24 42.40
C GLU A 444 -14.83 34.70 42.41
N GLU A 445 -15.93 34.22 41.85
CA GLU A 445 -16.21 32.78 41.73
C GLU A 445 -15.20 32.09 40.79
N PHE A 446 -14.86 32.73 39.66
CA PHE A 446 -13.90 32.20 38.72
C PHE A 446 -12.50 32.07 39.32
N LEU A 447 -12.06 33.09 40.05
CA LEU A 447 -10.82 33.08 40.82
C LEU A 447 -10.80 31.96 41.86
N THR A 448 -11.89 31.80 42.60
CA THR A 448 -12.01 30.75 43.62
C THR A 448 -11.81 29.38 42.99
N ILE A 449 -12.49 29.10 41.88
CA ILE A 449 -12.39 27.81 41.18
C ILE A 449 -10.99 27.59 40.59
N ILE A 450 -10.34 28.63 40.06
CA ILE A 450 -8.95 28.52 39.59
C ILE A 450 -8.02 28.09 40.72
N LEU A 451 -8.13 28.72 41.89
CA LEU A 451 -7.30 28.42 43.05
C LEU A 451 -7.55 27.00 43.60
N GLU A 452 -8.81 26.55 43.64
CA GLU A 452 -9.16 25.19 44.02
C GLU A 452 -8.57 24.16 43.04
N ILE A 453 -8.70 24.40 41.73
CA ILE A 453 -8.10 23.53 40.71
C ILE A 453 -6.57 23.52 40.81
N GLU A 454 -5.94 24.68 41.04
CA GLU A 454 -4.49 24.77 41.28
C GLU A 454 -4.06 23.90 42.47
N SER A 455 -4.80 23.97 43.58
CA SER A 455 -4.55 23.17 44.78
C SER A 455 -4.63 21.66 44.48
N VAL A 456 -5.69 21.23 43.78
CA VAL A 456 -5.87 19.82 43.38
C VAL A 456 -4.75 19.35 42.46
N LEU A 457 -4.39 20.13 41.43
CA LEU A 457 -3.35 19.75 40.47
C LEU A 457 -1.96 19.64 41.12
N ASN A 458 -1.70 20.43 42.16
CA ASN A 458 -0.46 20.40 42.92
C ASN A 458 -0.43 19.35 44.04
N SER A 459 -1.58 18.83 44.45
CA SER A 459 -1.68 17.77 45.48
C SER A 459 -1.39 16.37 44.95
N ARG A 460 -0.98 16.25 43.67
CA ARG A 460 -0.64 14.97 43.06
C ARG A 460 0.68 14.41 43.62
N PRO A 461 0.82 13.08 43.75
CA PRO A 461 2.08 12.46 44.13
C PRO A 461 3.23 12.85 43.18
N LEU A 462 4.41 13.09 43.74
CA LEU A 462 5.63 13.40 42.96
C LEU A 462 6.22 12.16 42.30
N THR A 463 5.93 10.98 42.85
CA THR A 463 6.34 9.67 42.36
C THR A 463 5.11 8.86 41.94
N PRO A 464 5.26 7.89 41.01
CA PRO A 464 4.22 6.91 40.76
C PRO A 464 3.84 6.22 42.07
N LEU A 465 2.53 6.04 42.29
CA LEU A 465 2.04 5.30 43.44
C LEU A 465 2.52 3.85 43.32
N SER A 466 3.14 3.34 44.39
CA SER A 466 3.50 1.93 44.47
C SER A 466 2.24 1.06 44.47
N THR A 467 2.33 -0.12 43.87
CA THR A 467 1.30 -1.16 44.01
C THR A 467 1.40 -1.93 45.33
N GLU A 468 2.50 -1.73 46.07
CA GLU A 468 2.74 -2.35 47.37
C GLU A 468 2.28 -1.43 48.49
N PHE A 469 1.51 -1.98 49.42
CA PHE A 469 0.90 -1.23 50.53
C PHE A 469 1.93 -0.58 51.47
N ASP A 470 3.15 -1.12 51.56
CA ASP A 470 4.17 -0.61 52.49
C ASP A 470 5.07 0.48 51.88
N ASN A 471 4.89 0.80 50.59
CA ASN A 471 5.69 1.76 49.83
C ASN A 471 4.90 3.08 49.58
N PHE A 472 4.33 3.66 50.65
CA PHE A 472 3.66 4.96 50.64
C PHE A 472 4.63 6.13 50.83
#